data_AF-A0A3D3ENR3-F1
#
_entry.id   AF-A0A3D3ENR3-F1
#
_cell.length_a   1.000
_cell.length_b   1.000
_cell.length_c   1.000
_cell.angle_alpha   90.00
_cell.angle_beta   90.00
_cell.angle_gamma   90.00
#
_symmetry.space_group_name_H-M   'P 1'
#
loop_
_entity.id
_entity.type
_entity.pdbx_description
1 polymer ?
#
loop_
_entity_poly.entity_id
_entity_poly.type
_entity_poly.pdbx_seq_one_letter_code
_entity_poly.pdbx_strand_id
1 'polypeptide(L)'
;GGFENICDAADILAGKYIGSDEFSLSIYPASQPIFMELVKNGAVAKLMETGATIRTAFCGPCFGAGDVPANKGLSIRHTTRNFPNREGSKITNGQIASVALMDARSIAATAANQGYLTSAEDIDVNFGKPSYHFDRKIYENRVYNGIGRADTGAELKFGPGIVDWPAMSKLSEDMVLKVVSVIHDPVTTTDELIPSGETSSYRSNPLALAEFTLSRKDPAYVDRAKAIQKAEKARIAGEDIFSANRELKQVYDTIAEKFDIDPEKTQIGSTIYAVKPGDGSAREQAASCQKVLGGFANIAR
;
A
#
# COMPACT_ATOMS: atom_id res chain seq x y z
N GLY A 1 -7.96 10.45 -12.92
CA GLY A 1 -7.18 11.20 -13.94
C GLY A 1 -7.32 10.65 -15.35
N GLY A 2 -8.50 10.15 -15.73
CA GLY A 2 -8.78 9.87 -17.14
C GLY A 2 -8.84 11.17 -17.94
N PHE A 3 -8.65 11.08 -19.26
CA PHE A 3 -8.56 12.24 -20.15
C PHE A 3 -9.85 13.08 -20.11
N GLU A 4 -11.00 12.44 -20.24
CA GLU A 4 -12.32 13.07 -20.28
C GLU A 4 -12.62 13.78 -18.96
N ASN A 5 -12.36 13.11 -17.84
CA ASN A 5 -12.55 13.68 -16.50
C ASN A 5 -11.71 14.96 -16.27
N ILE A 6 -10.48 15.00 -16.78
CA ILE A 6 -9.61 16.18 -16.62
C ILE A 6 -10.04 17.29 -17.58
N CYS A 7 -10.50 16.96 -18.79
CA CYS A 7 -11.08 17.96 -19.71
C CYS A 7 -12.35 18.58 -19.13
N ASP A 8 -13.26 17.76 -18.59
CA ASP A 8 -14.48 18.24 -17.95
C ASP A 8 -14.17 19.14 -16.75
N ALA A 9 -13.16 18.77 -15.94
CA ALA A 9 -12.70 19.62 -14.84
C ALA A 9 -12.16 20.96 -15.34
N ALA A 10 -11.41 20.97 -16.45
CA ALA A 10 -10.90 22.20 -17.08
C ALA A 10 -12.04 23.10 -17.59
N ASP A 11 -13.09 22.52 -18.15
CA ASP A 11 -14.28 23.27 -18.60
C ASP A 11 -15.07 23.85 -17.42
N ILE A 12 -15.22 23.11 -16.32
CA ILE A 12 -15.89 23.60 -15.09
C ILE A 12 -15.13 24.76 -14.45
N LEU A 13 -13.81 24.71 -14.48
CA LEU A 13 -12.92 25.68 -13.87
C LEU A 13 -12.57 26.86 -14.78
N ALA A 14 -12.95 26.82 -16.07
CA ALA A 14 -12.60 27.86 -17.03
C ALA A 14 -13.03 29.26 -16.55
N GLY A 15 -12.07 30.20 -16.49
CA GLY A 15 -12.30 31.57 -16.03
C GLY A 15 -12.52 31.73 -14.52
N LYS A 16 -12.31 30.68 -13.73
CA LYS A 16 -12.43 30.69 -12.26
C LYS A 16 -11.05 30.50 -11.62
N TYR A 17 -10.95 30.80 -10.33
CA TYR A 17 -9.73 30.58 -9.54
C TYR A 17 -10.08 29.88 -8.23
N ILE A 18 -9.18 29.03 -7.73
CA ILE A 18 -9.46 28.17 -6.58
C ILE A 18 -9.34 28.89 -5.22
N GLY A 19 -8.91 30.14 -5.21
CA GLY A 19 -8.58 30.90 -4.00
C GLY A 19 -7.07 30.92 -3.71
N SER A 20 -6.71 31.53 -2.58
CA SER A 20 -5.31 31.70 -2.12
C SER A 20 -5.16 31.36 -0.63
N ASP A 21 -6.12 30.63 -0.07
CA ASP A 21 -6.14 30.21 1.33
C ASP A 21 -5.57 28.77 1.47
N GLU A 22 -6.07 27.99 2.41
CA GLU A 22 -5.62 26.62 2.64
C GLU A 22 -6.10 25.61 1.59
N PHE A 23 -7.10 25.96 0.77
CA PHE A 23 -7.62 25.06 -0.24
C PHE A 23 -6.58 24.81 -1.34
N SER A 24 -6.43 23.54 -1.73
CA SER A 24 -5.53 23.17 -2.82
C SER A 24 -6.17 22.12 -3.71
N LEU A 25 -5.90 22.23 -5.02
CA LEU A 25 -6.33 21.27 -6.03
C LEU A 25 -5.11 20.69 -6.74
N SER A 26 -4.95 19.37 -6.65
CA SER A 26 -3.92 18.63 -7.39
C SER A 26 -4.57 17.74 -8.44
N ILE A 27 -4.03 17.76 -9.65
CA ILE A 27 -4.54 16.98 -10.79
C ILE A 27 -3.47 16.00 -11.24
N TYR A 28 -3.84 14.73 -11.25
CA TYR A 28 -2.97 13.61 -11.61
C TYR A 28 -3.46 12.97 -12.92
N PRO A 29 -2.77 13.21 -14.05
CA PRO A 29 -3.01 12.48 -15.28
C PRO A 29 -2.74 10.98 -15.07
N ALA A 30 -3.56 10.11 -15.65
CA ALA A 30 -3.42 8.66 -15.46
C ALA A 30 -2.19 8.07 -16.19
N SER A 31 -1.65 8.75 -17.19
CA SER A 31 -0.50 8.29 -17.96
C SER A 31 0.24 9.45 -18.65
N GLN A 32 1.49 9.21 -19.07
CA GLN A 32 2.24 10.19 -19.86
C GLN A 32 1.57 10.52 -21.21
N PRO A 33 0.98 9.55 -21.97
CA PRO A 33 0.20 9.86 -23.16
C PRO A 33 -1.03 10.71 -22.91
N ILE A 34 -1.79 10.46 -21.84
CA ILE A 34 -2.91 11.33 -21.45
C ILE A 34 -2.41 12.72 -21.10
N PHE A 35 -1.33 12.81 -20.33
CA PHE A 35 -0.75 14.10 -19.97
C PHE A 35 -0.32 14.89 -21.20
N MET A 36 0.38 14.27 -22.15
CA MET A 36 0.78 14.92 -23.40
C MET A 36 -0.43 15.43 -24.20
N GLU A 37 -1.51 14.66 -24.27
CA GLU A 37 -2.71 15.09 -25.00
C GLU A 37 -3.42 16.26 -24.31
N LEU A 38 -3.46 16.28 -22.98
CA LEU A 38 -3.95 17.41 -22.19
C LEU A 38 -3.10 18.68 -22.34
N VAL A 39 -1.80 18.53 -22.62
CA VAL A 39 -0.93 19.66 -22.97
C VAL A 39 -1.28 20.17 -24.36
N LYS A 40 -1.38 19.28 -25.36
CA LYS A 40 -1.68 19.64 -26.75
C LYS A 40 -3.03 20.34 -26.91
N ASN A 41 -4.06 19.90 -26.18
CA ASN A 41 -5.40 20.50 -26.25
C ASN A 41 -5.58 21.73 -25.35
N GLY A 42 -4.54 22.13 -24.60
CA GLY A 42 -4.55 23.31 -23.73
C GLY A 42 -5.24 23.14 -22.37
N ALA A 43 -5.77 21.96 -22.03
CA ALA A 43 -6.42 21.72 -20.74
C ALA A 43 -5.46 21.94 -19.56
N VAL A 44 -4.18 21.56 -19.70
CA VAL A 44 -3.15 21.81 -18.68
C VAL A 44 -2.99 23.30 -18.39
N ALA A 45 -2.94 24.14 -19.43
CA ALA A 45 -2.81 25.59 -19.26
C ALA A 45 -4.04 26.17 -18.54
N LYS A 46 -5.25 25.82 -19.00
CA LYS A 46 -6.52 26.27 -18.37
C LYS A 46 -6.59 25.92 -16.89
N LEU A 47 -6.15 24.72 -16.51
CA LEU A 47 -6.16 24.28 -15.11
C LEU A 47 -5.09 24.99 -14.27
N MET A 48 -3.90 25.23 -14.82
CA MET A 48 -2.86 25.97 -14.12
C MET A 48 -3.24 27.42 -13.88
N GLU A 49 -3.94 28.06 -14.83
CA GLU A 49 -4.47 29.42 -14.71
C GLU A 49 -5.43 29.58 -13.52
N THR A 50 -6.10 28.50 -13.10
CA THR A 50 -7.01 28.54 -11.94
C THR A 50 -6.28 28.46 -10.60
N GLY A 51 -4.96 28.21 -10.61
CA GLY A 51 -4.16 27.90 -9.42
C GLY A 51 -4.03 26.41 -9.10
N ALA A 52 -4.58 25.52 -9.94
CA ALA A 52 -4.44 24.08 -9.72
C ALA A 52 -3.00 23.61 -9.98
N THR A 53 -2.52 22.64 -9.21
CA THR A 53 -1.21 22.03 -9.40
C THR A 53 -1.32 20.77 -10.25
N ILE A 54 -0.66 20.77 -11.40
CA ILE A 54 -0.56 19.57 -12.24
C ILE A 54 0.60 18.69 -11.74
N ARG A 55 0.29 17.43 -11.45
CA ARG A 55 1.23 16.45 -10.94
C ARG A 55 1.69 15.52 -12.06
N THR A 56 2.82 14.85 -11.87
CA THR A 56 3.26 13.81 -12.82
C THR A 56 2.27 12.64 -12.85
N ALA A 57 2.34 11.81 -13.88
CA ALA A 57 1.48 10.63 -14.01
C ALA A 57 1.94 9.52 -13.04
N PHE A 58 1.47 9.58 -11.79
CA PHE A 58 1.73 8.60 -10.75
C PHE A 58 0.52 8.45 -9.81
N CYS A 59 0.44 7.35 -9.06
CA CYS A 59 -0.70 7.06 -8.18
C CYS A 59 -0.87 8.08 -7.03
N GLY A 60 0.25 8.58 -6.51
CA GLY A 60 0.34 9.54 -5.41
C GLY A 60 -0.65 9.31 -4.26
N PRO A 61 -1.56 10.26 -3.99
CA PRO A 61 -2.42 10.23 -2.82
C PRO A 61 -3.34 9.00 -2.78
N CYS A 62 -3.56 8.31 -3.91
CA CYS A 62 -4.37 7.08 -3.97
C CYS A 62 -3.85 5.95 -3.05
N PHE A 63 -2.55 5.93 -2.76
CA PHE A 63 -1.92 4.97 -1.84
C PHE A 63 -1.23 5.64 -0.63
N GLY A 64 -1.51 6.92 -0.41
CA GLY A 64 -1.03 7.68 0.75
C GLY A 64 0.37 8.26 0.61
N ALA A 65 0.78 8.64 -0.61
CA ALA A 65 2.06 9.32 -0.84
C ALA A 65 1.90 10.61 -1.67
N GLY A 66 2.76 11.60 -1.45
CA GLY A 66 2.69 12.90 -2.14
C GLY A 66 1.78 13.87 -1.39
N ASP A 67 0.48 13.89 -1.72
CA ASP A 67 -0.48 14.85 -1.17
C ASP A 67 -1.21 14.29 0.06
N VAL A 68 -0.51 14.28 1.20
CA VAL A 68 -1.09 13.93 2.51
C VAL A 68 -1.84 15.16 3.06
N PRO A 69 -3.10 15.03 3.51
CA PRO A 69 -3.85 16.18 4.02
C PRO A 69 -3.23 16.78 5.29
N ALA A 70 -3.47 18.08 5.49
CA ALA A 70 -3.14 18.75 6.74
C ALA A 70 -3.86 18.11 7.94
N ASN A 71 -3.33 18.29 9.15
CA ASN A 71 -3.97 17.78 10.36
C ASN A 71 -5.38 18.38 10.51
N LYS A 72 -6.36 17.52 10.79
CA LYS A 72 -7.80 17.80 10.84
C LYS A 72 -8.41 18.26 9.51
N GLY A 73 -7.68 18.12 8.41
CA GLY A 73 -8.16 18.45 7.06
C GLY A 73 -9.09 17.38 6.49
N LEU A 74 -9.99 17.82 5.61
CA LEU A 74 -10.82 16.97 4.77
C LEU A 74 -10.27 16.99 3.33
N SER A 75 -10.03 15.81 2.75
CA SER A 75 -9.61 15.68 1.36
C SER A 75 -10.65 14.90 0.56
N ILE A 76 -11.25 15.54 -0.43
CA ILE A 76 -12.11 14.88 -1.42
C ILE A 76 -11.25 14.31 -2.54
N ARG A 77 -11.48 13.05 -2.92
CA ARG A 77 -10.61 12.33 -3.87
C ARG A 77 -11.41 11.55 -4.90
N HIS A 78 -11.02 11.71 -6.16
CA HIS A 78 -11.47 10.84 -7.25
C HIS A 78 -10.62 9.56 -7.30
N THR A 79 -10.79 8.73 -6.28
CA THR A 79 -10.14 7.43 -6.09
C THR A 79 -11.19 6.38 -5.73
N THR A 80 -10.78 5.12 -5.58
CA THR A 80 -11.71 4.01 -5.30
C THR A 80 -11.78 3.60 -3.83
N ARG A 81 -10.92 4.15 -2.96
CA ARG A 81 -10.73 3.68 -1.57
C ARG A 81 -10.34 4.82 -0.64
N ASN A 82 -10.93 4.84 0.55
CA ASN A 82 -10.68 5.81 1.62
C ASN A 82 -10.63 5.14 3.02
N PHE A 83 -10.07 3.93 3.12
CA PHE A 83 -9.85 3.28 4.41
C PHE A 83 -9.06 4.19 5.38
N PRO A 84 -9.31 4.10 6.70
CA PRO A 84 -8.56 4.88 7.68
C PRO A 84 -7.04 4.79 7.46
N ASN A 85 -6.34 5.92 7.46
CA ASN A 85 -4.89 6.04 7.29
C ASN A 85 -4.36 5.70 5.89
N ARG A 86 -5.24 5.47 4.91
CA ARG A 86 -4.81 5.24 3.52
C ARG A 86 -4.32 6.52 2.86
N GLU A 87 -4.76 7.67 3.35
CA GLU A 87 -4.38 8.99 2.88
C GLU A 87 -2.97 9.41 3.26
N GLY A 88 -2.33 8.71 4.21
CA GLY A 88 -0.94 8.89 4.60
C GLY A 88 -0.74 9.52 5.97
N SER A 89 -1.79 9.82 6.75
CA SER A 89 -1.64 10.39 8.09
C SER A 89 -0.96 9.43 9.08
N LYS A 90 -0.12 9.99 9.96
CA LYS A 90 0.60 9.26 11.01
C LYS A 90 -0.11 9.45 12.37
N ILE A 91 -1.14 8.65 12.65
CA ILE A 91 -1.92 8.73 13.91
C ILE A 91 -1.02 8.68 15.15
N THR A 92 0.06 7.92 15.12
CA THR A 92 1.01 7.79 16.24
C THR A 92 1.63 9.13 16.66
N ASN A 93 1.63 10.13 15.77
CA ASN A 93 2.14 11.48 16.03
C ASN A 93 1.00 12.51 16.17
N GLY A 94 -0.24 12.05 16.40
CA GLY A 94 -1.43 12.91 16.54
C GLY A 94 -1.94 13.53 15.24
N GLN A 95 -1.42 13.13 14.08
CA GLN A 95 -1.95 13.57 12.79
C GLN A 95 -3.18 12.74 12.43
N ILE A 96 -4.32 13.41 12.28
CA ILE A 96 -5.56 12.81 11.81
C ILE A 96 -6.08 13.59 10.60
N ALA A 97 -6.60 12.91 9.60
CA ALA A 97 -7.28 13.53 8.46
C ALA A 97 -8.48 12.67 8.05
N SER A 98 -9.37 13.25 7.25
CA SER A 98 -10.53 12.56 6.69
C SER A 98 -10.49 12.58 5.17
N VAL A 99 -10.96 11.51 4.56
CA VAL A 99 -11.08 11.40 3.09
C VAL A 99 -12.48 10.98 2.69
N ALA A 100 -13.07 11.72 1.75
CA ALA A 100 -14.30 11.34 1.08
C ALA A 100 -14.00 11.03 -0.39
N LEU A 101 -14.66 9.98 -0.91
CA LEU A 101 -14.62 9.66 -2.34
C LEU A 101 -15.64 10.52 -3.06
N MET A 102 -15.23 11.14 -4.16
CA MET A 102 -16.06 12.06 -4.92
C MET A 102 -15.73 11.96 -6.41
N ASP A 103 -16.71 12.19 -7.28
CA ASP A 103 -16.47 12.20 -8.72
C ASP A 103 -15.62 13.42 -9.12
N ALA A 104 -14.96 13.33 -10.27
CA ALA A 104 -14.01 14.36 -10.71
C ALA A 104 -14.68 15.72 -10.98
N ARG A 105 -15.93 15.73 -11.43
CA ARG A 105 -16.65 16.98 -11.76
C ARG A 105 -17.06 17.70 -10.49
N SER A 106 -17.56 17.00 -9.48
CA SER A 106 -17.95 17.64 -8.22
C SER A 106 -16.73 18.13 -7.42
N ILE A 107 -15.57 17.49 -7.57
CA ILE A 107 -14.29 18.04 -7.08
C ILE A 107 -13.95 19.35 -7.78
N ALA A 108 -14.08 19.42 -9.11
CA ALA A 108 -13.85 20.66 -9.87
C ALA A 108 -14.86 21.76 -9.49
N ALA A 109 -16.13 21.40 -9.27
CA ALA A 109 -17.16 22.31 -8.80
C ALA A 109 -16.85 22.86 -7.40
N THR A 110 -16.40 22.00 -6.49
CA THR A 110 -15.94 22.40 -5.15
C THR A 110 -14.74 23.34 -5.24
N ALA A 111 -13.79 23.07 -6.14
CA ALA A 111 -12.64 23.95 -6.35
C ALA A 111 -13.03 25.31 -6.96
N ALA A 112 -13.99 25.31 -7.90
CA ALA A 112 -14.59 26.53 -8.44
C ALA A 112 -15.31 27.36 -7.36
N ASN A 113 -15.84 26.69 -6.33
CA ASN A 113 -16.47 27.30 -5.16
C ASN A 113 -15.48 27.39 -3.97
N GLN A 114 -14.19 27.58 -4.24
CA GLN A 114 -13.16 27.88 -3.22
C GLN A 114 -13.15 26.91 -2.01
N GLY A 115 -13.39 25.63 -2.26
CA GLY A 115 -13.33 24.58 -1.25
C GLY A 115 -14.65 24.23 -0.56
N TYR A 116 -15.75 24.95 -0.83
CA TYR A 116 -17.07 24.60 -0.33
C TYR A 116 -17.65 23.43 -1.14
N LEU A 117 -17.97 22.31 -0.46
CA LEU A 117 -18.48 21.09 -1.10
C LEU A 117 -19.69 21.40 -1.99
N THR A 118 -19.53 21.14 -3.28
CA THR A 118 -20.49 21.55 -4.32
C THR A 118 -20.73 20.40 -5.29
N SER A 119 -22.00 20.10 -5.59
CA SER A 119 -22.37 19.09 -6.59
C SER A 119 -22.11 19.61 -8.01
N ALA A 120 -21.60 18.76 -8.89
CA ALA A 120 -21.51 19.11 -10.30
C ALA A 120 -22.88 19.24 -10.99
N GLU A 121 -23.96 18.72 -10.40
CA GLU A 121 -25.32 18.86 -10.94
C GLU A 121 -25.82 20.31 -10.90
N ASP A 122 -25.27 21.12 -9.99
CA ASP A 122 -25.64 22.53 -9.80
C ASP A 122 -24.81 23.49 -10.67
N ILE A 123 -23.94 22.94 -11.54
CA ILE A 123 -23.02 23.72 -12.35
C ILE A 123 -23.47 23.74 -13.82
N ASP A 124 -23.86 24.91 -14.32
CA ASP A 124 -24.16 25.13 -15.73
C ASP A 124 -22.85 25.35 -16.52
N VAL A 125 -22.41 24.32 -17.24
CA VAL A 125 -21.17 24.32 -18.03
C VAL A 125 -21.39 23.61 -19.36
N ASN A 126 -20.88 24.20 -20.45
CA ASN A 126 -20.82 23.56 -21.75
C ASN A 126 -19.51 22.76 -21.87
N PHE A 127 -19.62 21.43 -21.90
CA PHE A 127 -18.47 20.53 -22.01
C PHE A 127 -17.99 20.43 -23.46
N GLY A 128 -16.73 20.76 -23.71
CA GLY A 128 -16.12 20.73 -25.04
C GLY A 128 -15.92 19.31 -25.59
N LYS A 129 -15.83 18.31 -24.71
CA LYS A 129 -15.68 16.87 -25.03
C LYS A 129 -14.66 16.58 -26.15
N PRO A 130 -13.39 17.02 -26.01
CA PRO A 130 -12.38 16.72 -27.01
C PRO A 130 -12.17 15.20 -27.15
N SER A 131 -11.78 14.77 -28.35
CA SER A 131 -11.39 13.39 -28.61
C SER A 131 -10.00 13.09 -28.05
N TYR A 132 -9.82 11.91 -27.45
CA TYR A 132 -8.51 11.45 -27.03
C TYR A 132 -7.74 10.82 -28.21
N HIS A 133 -6.50 11.26 -28.43
CA HIS A 133 -5.58 10.66 -29.39
C HIS A 133 -4.35 10.06 -28.70
N PHE A 134 -4.21 8.73 -28.75
CA PHE A 134 -3.06 8.04 -28.17
C PHE A 134 -1.82 8.14 -29.07
N ASP A 135 -0.72 8.68 -28.53
CA ASP A 135 0.59 8.69 -29.19
C ASP A 135 1.53 7.64 -28.58
N ARG A 136 1.74 6.55 -29.33
CA ARG A 136 2.61 5.43 -28.93
C ARG A 136 4.08 5.84 -28.77
N LYS A 137 4.56 6.85 -29.51
CA LYS A 137 5.98 7.25 -29.51
C LYS A 137 6.49 7.63 -28.12
N ILE A 138 5.58 8.15 -27.28
CA ILE A 138 5.87 8.52 -25.88
C ILE A 138 6.46 7.35 -25.10
N TYR A 139 5.88 6.15 -25.26
CA TYR A 139 6.42 4.96 -24.62
C TYR A 139 7.60 4.36 -25.39
N GLU A 140 7.59 4.38 -26.74
CA GLU A 140 8.72 3.87 -27.53
C GLU A 140 10.04 4.59 -27.23
N ASN A 141 9.98 5.89 -26.93
CA ASN A 141 11.16 6.70 -26.64
C ASN A 141 11.78 6.43 -25.25
N ARG A 142 11.07 5.76 -24.32
CA ARG A 142 11.51 5.63 -22.92
C ARG A 142 11.38 4.24 -22.32
N VAL A 143 10.40 3.46 -22.75
CA VAL A 143 10.06 2.16 -22.17
C VAL A 143 10.67 1.05 -23.03
N TYR A 144 11.61 0.32 -22.46
CA TYR A 144 12.07 -0.93 -23.05
C TYR A 144 10.93 -1.97 -22.99
N ASN A 145 10.49 -2.45 -24.14
CA ASN A 145 9.52 -3.54 -24.25
C ASN A 145 10.26 -4.84 -24.62
N GLY A 146 10.49 -5.71 -23.64
CA GLY A 146 11.19 -6.99 -23.81
C GLY A 146 10.30 -8.19 -24.18
N ILE A 147 9.00 -8.01 -24.45
CA ILE A 147 8.09 -9.12 -24.77
C ILE A 147 8.61 -9.85 -26.02
N GLY A 148 8.96 -11.12 -25.87
CA GLY A 148 9.53 -11.96 -26.94
C GLY A 148 10.98 -11.63 -27.34
N ARG A 149 11.63 -10.69 -26.64
CA ARG A 149 12.99 -10.20 -26.96
C ARG A 149 13.76 -9.79 -25.70
N ALA A 150 13.68 -10.63 -24.67
CA ALA A 150 14.33 -10.38 -23.39
C ALA A 150 15.86 -10.33 -23.57
N ASP A 151 16.49 -9.34 -22.94
CA ASP A 151 17.93 -9.29 -22.80
C ASP A 151 18.35 -10.09 -21.55
N THR A 152 18.74 -11.35 -21.76
CA THR A 152 19.17 -12.25 -20.67
C THR A 152 20.58 -11.94 -20.17
N GLY A 153 21.35 -11.08 -20.88
CA GLY A 153 22.70 -10.68 -20.50
C GLY A 153 22.74 -9.39 -19.67
N ALA A 154 21.59 -8.72 -19.48
CA ALA A 154 21.52 -7.48 -18.73
C ALA A 154 21.93 -7.69 -17.26
N GLU A 155 22.94 -6.94 -16.81
CA GLU A 155 23.39 -6.97 -15.43
C GLU A 155 22.34 -6.35 -14.49
N LEU A 156 22.04 -7.06 -13.40
CA LEU A 156 21.18 -6.55 -12.34
C LEU A 156 21.94 -5.53 -11.48
N LYS A 157 21.32 -4.36 -11.28
CA LYS A 157 21.88 -3.27 -10.45
C LYS A 157 21.26 -3.29 -9.06
N PHE A 158 22.06 -3.63 -8.06
CA PHE A 158 21.64 -3.68 -6.67
C PHE A 158 22.07 -2.42 -5.92
N GLY A 159 21.19 -1.94 -5.04
CA GLY A 159 21.52 -0.94 -4.03
C GLY A 159 21.30 -1.52 -2.63
N PRO A 160 21.64 -0.78 -1.55
CA PRO A 160 21.49 -1.29 -0.17
C PRO A 160 20.07 -1.71 0.21
N GLY A 161 19.05 -1.19 -0.50
CA GLY A 161 17.64 -1.54 -0.30
C GLY A 161 17.12 -2.63 -1.23
N ILE A 162 17.96 -3.28 -2.04
CA ILE A 162 17.59 -4.43 -2.87
C ILE A 162 18.27 -5.65 -2.26
N VAL A 163 17.49 -6.47 -1.57
CA VAL A 163 17.98 -7.61 -0.78
C VAL A 163 17.25 -8.86 -1.22
N ASP A 164 18.01 -9.95 -1.40
CA ASP A 164 17.44 -11.25 -1.73
C ASP A 164 16.48 -11.74 -0.65
N TRP A 165 15.60 -12.66 -1.07
CA TRP A 165 14.78 -13.39 -0.12
C TRP A 165 15.66 -14.18 0.86
N PRO A 166 15.34 -14.19 2.17
CA PRO A 166 16.05 -15.04 3.10
C PRO A 166 15.87 -16.51 2.71
N ALA A 167 16.92 -17.32 2.92
CA ALA A 167 16.86 -18.75 2.68
C ALA A 167 15.72 -19.38 3.51
N MET A 168 14.90 -20.22 2.86
CA MET A 168 13.77 -20.89 3.49
C MET A 168 14.10 -22.37 3.71
N SER A 169 13.85 -22.88 4.92
CA SER A 169 13.90 -24.31 5.19
C SER A 169 12.72 -25.04 4.55
N LYS A 170 12.90 -26.33 4.26
CA LYS A 170 11.78 -27.21 3.90
C LYS A 170 10.82 -27.31 5.09
N LEU A 171 9.53 -27.50 4.81
CA LEU A 171 8.56 -27.87 5.84
C LEU A 171 8.93 -29.25 6.39
N SER A 172 8.81 -29.42 7.71
CA SER A 172 8.82 -30.73 8.36
C SER A 172 7.42 -31.35 8.32
N GLU A 173 7.33 -32.62 8.71
CA GLU A 173 6.06 -33.33 8.87
C GLU A 173 5.23 -32.75 10.02
N ASP A 174 5.88 -32.45 11.15
CA ASP A 174 5.23 -31.92 12.35
C ASP A 174 5.55 -30.45 12.60
N MET A 175 4.62 -29.72 13.21
CA MET A 175 4.79 -28.31 13.54
C MET A 175 4.15 -27.91 14.87
N VAL A 176 4.87 -27.12 15.67
CA VAL A 176 4.34 -26.45 16.85
C VAL A 176 4.20 -24.96 16.55
N LEU A 177 2.97 -24.47 16.61
CA LEU A 177 2.61 -23.10 16.28
C LEU A 177 2.21 -22.31 17.53
N LYS A 178 2.83 -21.14 17.73
CA LYS A 178 2.38 -20.16 18.71
C LYS A 178 1.51 -19.11 18.06
N VAL A 179 0.29 -18.92 18.58
CA VAL A 179 -0.55 -17.77 18.22
C VAL A 179 0.06 -16.51 18.82
N VAL A 180 0.58 -15.62 17.96
CA VAL A 180 1.26 -14.38 18.38
C VAL A 180 0.41 -13.12 18.20
N SER A 181 -0.74 -13.23 17.54
CA SER A 181 -1.75 -12.17 17.43
C SER A 181 -3.13 -12.77 17.24
N VAL A 182 -4.14 -12.17 17.88
CA VAL A 182 -5.55 -12.56 17.79
C VAL A 182 -6.35 -11.32 17.43
N ILE A 183 -6.94 -11.31 16.25
CA ILE A 183 -7.64 -10.15 15.68
C ILE A 183 -9.12 -10.51 15.52
N HIS A 184 -9.98 -9.80 16.25
CA HIS A 184 -11.42 -10.08 16.29
C HIS A 184 -12.25 -9.16 15.38
N ASP A 185 -11.62 -8.20 14.72
CA ASP A 185 -12.26 -7.32 13.77
C ASP A 185 -13.00 -8.12 12.68
N PRO A 186 -14.20 -7.67 12.24
CA PRO A 186 -14.96 -8.38 11.21
C PRO A 186 -14.18 -8.59 9.91
N VAL A 187 -13.30 -7.64 9.58
CA VAL A 187 -12.41 -7.68 8.41
C VAL A 187 -11.07 -7.06 8.79
N THR A 188 -9.97 -7.74 8.45
CA THR A 188 -8.62 -7.18 8.53
C THR A 188 -8.12 -6.92 7.12
N THR A 189 -7.87 -5.66 6.79
CA THR A 189 -7.45 -5.26 5.45
C THR A 189 -5.96 -5.54 5.21
N THR A 190 -5.56 -5.66 3.95
CA THR A 190 -4.14 -5.78 3.57
C THR A 190 -3.31 -4.56 3.96
N ASP A 191 -3.94 -3.38 4.11
CA ASP A 191 -3.27 -2.15 4.55
C ASP A 191 -3.00 -2.16 6.07
N GLU A 192 -3.75 -2.94 6.85
CA GLU A 192 -3.48 -3.21 8.27
C GLU A 192 -2.45 -4.33 8.46
N LEU A 193 -2.46 -5.36 7.60
CA LEU A 193 -1.45 -6.43 7.61
C LEU A 193 -0.06 -5.90 7.23
N ILE A 194 0.02 -5.13 6.14
CA ILE A 194 1.25 -4.45 5.73
C ILE A 194 0.91 -3.05 5.17
N PRO A 195 1.33 -1.98 5.87
CA PRO A 195 1.01 -0.63 5.41
C PRO A 195 1.67 -0.28 4.08
N SER A 196 1.09 0.68 3.36
CA SER A 196 1.69 1.33 2.18
C SER A 196 2.22 2.73 2.51
N GLY A 197 2.32 3.61 1.52
CA GLY A 197 2.95 4.92 1.68
C GLY A 197 4.47 4.77 1.76
N GLU A 198 5.09 5.41 2.75
CA GLU A 198 6.55 5.40 2.95
C GLU A 198 7.15 3.99 3.04
N THR A 199 6.43 3.04 3.65
CA THR A 199 6.88 1.63 3.77
C THR A 199 7.03 0.95 2.42
N SER A 200 6.37 1.44 1.36
CA SER A 200 6.47 0.87 0.02
C SER A 200 7.86 1.05 -0.59
N SER A 201 8.70 1.93 -0.03
CA SER A 201 10.12 2.06 -0.39
C SER A 201 10.94 0.81 -0.06
N TYR A 202 10.48 -0.04 0.87
CA TYR A 202 11.15 -1.28 1.27
C TYR A 202 10.70 -2.51 0.46
N ARG A 203 9.90 -2.36 -0.61
CA ARG A 203 9.36 -3.51 -1.36
C ARG A 203 10.42 -4.43 -1.98
N SER A 204 11.63 -3.93 -2.21
CA SER A 204 12.78 -4.72 -2.68
C SER A 204 13.66 -5.25 -1.54
N ASN A 205 13.28 -5.02 -0.28
CA ASN A 205 13.97 -5.52 0.90
C ASN A 205 12.96 -6.26 1.81
N PRO A 206 12.78 -7.57 1.62
CA PRO A 206 11.76 -8.33 2.34
C PRO A 206 11.99 -8.33 3.86
N LEU A 207 13.25 -8.30 4.32
CA LEU A 207 13.61 -8.23 5.74
C LEU A 207 13.18 -6.90 6.35
N ALA A 208 13.55 -5.78 5.72
CA ALA A 208 13.21 -4.45 6.23
C ALA A 208 11.71 -4.17 6.16
N LEU A 209 11.03 -4.61 5.09
CA LEU A 209 9.58 -4.43 4.98
C LEU A 209 8.83 -5.23 6.05
N ALA A 210 9.33 -6.41 6.41
CA ALA A 210 8.68 -7.26 7.40
C ALA A 210 8.59 -6.61 8.79
N GLU A 211 9.48 -5.66 9.13
CA GLU A 211 9.41 -4.87 10.37
C GLU A 211 8.13 -4.04 10.51
N PHE A 212 7.40 -3.80 9.42
CA PHE A 212 6.15 -3.05 9.44
C PHE A 212 4.90 -3.94 9.54
N THR A 213 5.06 -5.26 9.57
CA THR A 213 3.93 -6.21 9.58
C THR A 213 3.06 -5.99 10.81
N LEU A 214 1.76 -5.82 10.60
CA LEU A 214 0.76 -5.54 11.64
C LEU A 214 1.03 -4.30 12.52
N SER A 215 2.00 -3.45 12.16
CA SER A 215 2.40 -2.28 12.98
C SER A 215 1.26 -1.31 13.31
N ARG A 216 0.23 -1.24 12.46
CA ARG A 216 -0.96 -0.40 12.67
C ARG A 216 -2.08 -1.07 13.46
N LYS A 217 -2.01 -2.39 13.64
CA LYS A 217 -3.06 -3.22 14.26
C LYS A 217 -2.63 -3.80 15.61
N ASP A 218 -1.42 -4.33 15.64
CA ASP A 218 -0.80 -4.98 16.79
C ASP A 218 0.71 -4.69 16.76
N PRO A 219 1.15 -3.54 17.31
CA PRO A 219 2.54 -3.08 17.23
C PRO A 219 3.57 -4.06 17.81
N ALA A 220 3.15 -4.97 18.70
CA ALA A 220 4.04 -5.94 19.33
C ALA A 220 4.11 -7.28 18.58
N TYR A 221 3.41 -7.42 17.44
CA TYR A 221 3.43 -8.63 16.62
C TYR A 221 4.84 -9.02 16.18
N VAL A 222 5.62 -8.08 15.62
CA VAL A 222 6.94 -8.36 15.05
C VAL A 222 7.89 -8.93 16.10
N ASP A 223 7.92 -8.34 17.29
CA ASP A 223 8.76 -8.80 18.40
C ASP A 223 8.38 -10.21 18.86
N ARG A 224 7.07 -10.49 18.98
CA ARG A 224 6.58 -11.83 19.34
C ARG A 224 6.90 -12.86 18.26
N ALA A 225 6.69 -12.54 16.99
CA ALA A 225 7.01 -13.45 15.88
C ALA A 225 8.52 -13.76 15.84
N LYS A 226 9.38 -12.76 15.97
CA LYS A 226 10.84 -12.93 16.05
C LYS A 226 11.28 -13.74 17.26
N ALA A 227 10.63 -13.59 18.41
CA ALA A 227 10.94 -14.39 19.59
C ALA A 227 10.73 -15.89 19.34
N ILE A 228 9.73 -16.26 18.54
CA ILE A 228 9.49 -17.66 18.12
C ILE A 228 10.46 -18.08 17.02
N GLN A 229 10.72 -17.21 16.05
CA GLN A 229 11.67 -17.48 14.97
C GLN A 229 13.08 -17.82 15.47
N LYS A 230 13.51 -17.26 16.62
CA LYS A 230 14.80 -17.62 17.24
C LYS A 230 14.90 -19.12 17.54
N ALA A 231 13.83 -19.74 18.01
CA ALA A 231 13.84 -21.18 18.30
C ALA A 231 13.89 -22.03 17.03
N GLU A 232 13.19 -21.63 15.96
CA GLU A 232 13.29 -22.32 14.66
C GLU A 232 14.68 -22.18 14.04
N LYS A 233 15.31 -21.01 14.18
CA LYS A 233 16.71 -20.80 13.75
C LYS A 233 17.68 -21.69 14.53
N ALA A 234 17.51 -21.80 15.85
CA ALA A 234 18.29 -22.72 16.67
C ALA A 234 18.10 -24.17 16.22
N ARG A 235 16.86 -24.60 15.97
CA ARG A 235 16.55 -25.95 15.47
C ARG A 235 17.25 -26.25 14.14
N ILE A 236 17.19 -25.32 13.18
CA ILE A 236 17.86 -25.46 11.87
C ILE A 236 19.39 -25.53 12.03
N ALA A 237 19.95 -24.81 12.99
CA ALA A 237 21.38 -24.82 13.29
C ALA A 237 21.85 -26.02 14.13
N GLY A 238 20.93 -26.86 14.64
CA GLY A 238 21.25 -27.95 15.57
C GLY A 238 21.61 -27.46 16.97
N GLU A 239 21.12 -26.28 17.35
CA GLU A 239 21.33 -25.65 18.67
C GLU A 239 20.16 -25.95 19.63
N ASP A 240 20.36 -25.69 20.93
CA ASP A 240 19.34 -25.90 21.96
C ASP A 240 18.16 -24.90 21.82
N ILE A 241 17.03 -25.43 21.33
CA ILE A 241 15.78 -24.68 21.15
C ILE A 241 15.19 -24.13 22.46
N PHE A 242 15.43 -24.78 23.60
CA PHE A 242 14.86 -24.38 24.90
C PHE A 242 15.62 -23.23 25.53
N SER A 243 16.92 -23.13 25.26
CA SER A 243 17.71 -21.94 25.58
C SER A 243 17.31 -20.75 24.71
N ALA A 244 17.02 -20.99 23.42
CA ALA A 244 16.56 -19.97 22.49
C ALA A 244 15.15 -19.44 22.82
N ASN A 245 14.26 -20.31 23.34
CA ASN A 245 12.96 -19.93 23.86
C ASN A 245 12.53 -20.83 25.03
N ARG A 246 12.56 -20.27 26.24
CA ARG A 246 12.33 -21.02 27.48
C ARG A 246 10.92 -21.57 27.66
N GLU A 247 9.93 -20.97 27.00
CA GLU A 247 8.52 -21.41 27.08
C GLU A 247 8.32 -22.77 26.41
N LEU A 248 9.14 -23.07 25.39
CA LEU A 248 9.00 -24.30 24.62
C LEU A 248 9.15 -25.56 25.46
N LYS A 249 9.93 -25.53 26.54
CA LYS A 249 10.14 -26.72 27.38
C LYS A 249 8.81 -27.23 27.93
N GLN A 250 8.05 -26.35 28.58
CA GLN A 250 6.74 -26.70 29.13
C GLN A 250 5.74 -27.12 28.03
N VAL A 251 5.82 -26.48 26.86
CA VAL A 251 4.96 -26.82 25.71
C VAL A 251 5.24 -28.24 25.21
N TYR A 252 6.51 -28.58 24.95
CA TYR A 252 6.90 -29.91 24.49
C TYR A 252 6.64 -30.97 25.57
N ASP A 253 6.91 -30.69 26.85
CA ASP A 253 6.57 -31.60 27.95
C ASP A 253 5.07 -31.95 27.95
N THR A 254 4.21 -30.94 27.76
CA THR A 254 2.74 -31.13 27.69
C THR A 254 2.30 -31.90 26.45
N ILE A 255 2.93 -31.67 25.29
CA ILE A 255 2.60 -32.39 24.06
C ILE A 255 3.03 -33.86 24.16
N ALA A 256 4.20 -34.11 24.75
CA ALA A 256 4.76 -35.44 24.95
C ALA A 256 3.90 -36.35 25.85
N GLU A 257 3.01 -35.78 26.68
CA GLU A 257 2.02 -36.56 27.44
C GLU A 257 0.99 -37.28 26.55
N LYS A 258 0.80 -36.81 25.31
CA LYS A 258 -0.27 -37.31 24.40
C LYS A 258 0.21 -37.74 23.02
N PHE A 259 1.36 -37.24 22.57
CA PHE A 259 1.89 -37.47 21.23
C PHE A 259 3.37 -37.83 21.31
N ASP A 260 3.82 -38.72 20.42
CA ASP A 260 5.25 -38.92 20.17
C ASP A 260 5.76 -37.73 19.37
N ILE A 261 6.74 -37.00 19.91
CA ILE A 261 7.23 -35.76 19.32
C ILE A 261 8.73 -35.63 19.47
N ASP A 262 9.39 -35.33 18.36
CA ASP A 262 10.83 -35.08 18.29
C ASP A 262 11.06 -33.58 18.07
N PRO A 263 11.53 -32.83 19.08
CA PRO A 263 11.70 -31.37 18.96
C PRO A 263 12.71 -30.95 17.89
N GLU A 264 13.67 -31.82 17.52
CA GLU A 264 14.65 -31.52 16.47
C GLU A 264 14.03 -31.61 15.07
N LYS A 265 13.05 -32.50 14.91
CA LYS A 265 12.32 -32.72 13.64
C LYS A 265 11.02 -31.91 13.53
N THR A 266 10.56 -31.33 14.63
CA THR A 266 9.32 -30.55 14.68
C THR A 266 9.60 -29.08 14.39
N GLN A 267 9.02 -28.54 13.31
CA GLN A 267 9.17 -27.12 12.97
C GLN A 267 8.46 -26.23 13.98
N ILE A 268 9.10 -25.12 14.33
CA ILE A 268 8.56 -24.16 15.31
C ILE A 268 8.17 -22.89 14.56
N GLY A 269 6.96 -22.40 14.80
CA GLY A 269 6.40 -21.31 14.01
C GLY A 269 5.50 -20.38 14.78
N SER A 270 5.34 -19.17 14.25
CA SER A 270 4.29 -18.26 14.67
C SER A 270 3.06 -18.38 13.76
N THR A 271 1.91 -18.03 14.31
CA THR A 271 0.64 -17.93 13.58
C THR A 271 -0.20 -16.77 14.10
N ILE A 272 -1.13 -16.29 13.28
CA ILE A 272 -2.15 -15.33 13.70
C ILE A 272 -3.53 -15.96 13.60
N TYR A 273 -4.45 -15.46 14.43
CA TYR A 273 -5.89 -15.66 14.24
C TYR A 273 -6.53 -14.36 13.76
N ALA A 274 -7.37 -14.42 12.74
CA ALA A 274 -8.18 -13.30 12.27
C ALA A 274 -9.52 -13.77 11.71
N VAL A 275 -10.62 -13.03 11.93
CA VAL A 275 -11.94 -13.43 11.41
C VAL A 275 -11.95 -13.50 9.89
N LYS A 276 -11.63 -12.39 9.21
CA LYS A 276 -11.52 -12.33 7.74
C LYS A 276 -10.28 -11.52 7.33
N PRO A 277 -9.09 -12.15 7.24
CA PRO A 277 -7.87 -11.45 6.85
C PRO A 277 -7.76 -11.24 5.33
N GLY A 278 -7.16 -10.14 4.92
CA GLY A 278 -6.66 -9.93 3.56
C GLY A 278 -7.60 -9.19 2.61
N ASP A 279 -8.60 -8.45 3.11
CA ASP A 279 -9.45 -7.64 2.22
C ASP A 279 -8.70 -6.40 1.69
N GLY A 280 -8.99 -5.97 0.46
CA GLY A 280 -8.43 -4.73 -0.11
C GLY A 280 -7.40 -4.90 -1.24
N SER A 281 -6.13 -4.53 -1.01
CA SER A 281 -5.11 -4.40 -2.07
C SER A 281 -4.41 -5.74 -2.33
N ALA A 282 -4.26 -6.13 -3.61
CA ALA A 282 -3.44 -7.29 -3.96
C ALA A 282 -1.96 -6.99 -3.66
N ARG A 283 -1.47 -7.45 -2.51
CA ARG A 283 -0.07 -7.32 -2.08
C ARG A 283 0.39 -8.65 -1.52
N GLU A 284 1.30 -9.31 -2.21
CA GLU A 284 1.93 -10.54 -1.72
C GLU A 284 2.62 -10.35 -0.37
N GLN A 285 3.09 -9.11 -0.09
CA GLN A 285 3.81 -8.76 1.14
C GLN A 285 2.95 -8.94 2.39
N ALA A 286 1.62 -8.89 2.27
CA ALA A 286 0.72 -9.18 3.38
C ALA A 286 0.87 -10.63 3.88
N ALA A 287 1.29 -11.55 3.02
CA ALA A 287 1.61 -12.95 3.38
C ALA A 287 3.12 -13.14 3.55
N SER A 288 3.92 -12.64 2.61
CA SER A 288 5.34 -12.97 2.56
C SER A 288 6.17 -12.29 3.65
N CYS A 289 5.77 -11.11 4.15
CA CYS A 289 6.39 -10.52 5.33
C CYS A 289 6.16 -11.33 6.60
N GLN A 290 4.97 -11.93 6.77
CA GLN A 290 4.72 -12.86 7.87
C GLN A 290 5.64 -14.07 7.75
N LYS A 291 5.80 -14.62 6.53
CA LYS A 291 6.71 -15.74 6.30
C LYS A 291 8.16 -15.39 6.63
N VAL A 292 8.64 -14.20 6.25
CA VAL A 292 9.98 -13.69 6.57
C VAL A 292 10.21 -13.61 8.09
N LEU A 293 9.15 -13.35 8.87
CA LEU A 293 9.20 -13.31 10.34
C LEU A 293 9.04 -14.69 11.01
N GLY A 294 8.97 -15.79 10.24
CA GLY A 294 8.73 -17.12 10.79
C GLY A 294 7.26 -17.42 11.07
N GLY A 295 6.35 -16.77 10.34
CA GLY A 295 4.95 -17.14 10.24
C GLY A 295 4.77 -18.34 9.33
N PHE A 296 4.02 -19.35 9.78
CA PHE A 296 3.80 -20.60 9.02
C PHE A 296 2.34 -20.91 8.73
N ALA A 297 1.41 -20.29 9.46
CA ALA A 297 -0.01 -20.47 9.22
C ALA A 297 -0.80 -19.21 9.59
N ASN A 298 -1.98 -19.07 8.99
CA ASN A 298 -3.02 -18.13 9.40
C ASN A 298 -4.28 -18.93 9.71
N ILE A 299 -4.83 -18.75 10.90
CA ILE A 299 -6.11 -19.34 11.29
C ILE A 299 -7.21 -18.31 11.03
N ALA A 300 -8.18 -18.66 10.20
CA ALA A 300 -9.31 -17.80 9.87
C ALA A 300 -10.66 -18.48 10.17
N ARG A 301 -11.71 -17.66 10.37
CA ARG A 301 -13.07 -18.12 10.63
C ARG A 301 -13.91 -18.17 9.35
#